data_AF-A0AA41KDH4-F1
#
_entry.id   AF-A0AA41KDH4-F1
#
_cell.length_a   1.000
_cell.length_b   1.000
_cell.length_c   1.000
_cell.angle_alpha   90.00
_cell.angle_beta   90.00
_cell.angle_gamma   90.00
#
_symmetry.space_group_name_H-M   'P 1'
#
loop_
_entity.id
_entity.type
_entity.pdbx_description
1 polymer ?
#
loop_
_entity_poly.entity_id
_entity_poly.type
_entity_poly.pdbx_seq_one_letter_code
_entity_poly.pdbx_strand_id
1 'polypeptide(L)'
;MSTLATLVADSADLTPVLQASGVQQYQTFLSRYAGELLVLVAEHIDIIAVSMLLAIPIGITLGVLITFNETAATVVLWLAGVAMTVPSIALFGLLIPVFGIGEPPVIVSLVVYSQLPLVRNTYVGLNGVDDAVTQAGRGLGMTQVERLRQIQVPMALPVIMTGLRNAVVIIIGVAAIGAFVGAGGLGDFIFQGIRERNVPMIVVTTVVLVLLTLAFDYLFAISEQLFRLRNGEQIDQARPTRALWKILS
;
A
#
# COMPACT_ATOMS: atom_id res chain seq x y z
N MET A 1 -11.67 -61.23 14.63
CA MET A 1 -10.29 -60.70 14.69
C MET A 1 -9.78 -60.16 13.35
N SER A 2 -10.59 -60.10 12.28
CA SER A 2 -10.16 -59.62 10.95
C SER A 2 -10.47 -58.14 10.68
N THR A 3 -11.41 -57.51 11.39
CA THR A 3 -11.85 -56.11 11.15
C THR A 3 -10.97 -55.06 11.85
N LEU A 4 -10.30 -55.43 12.95
CA LEU A 4 -9.35 -54.54 13.64
C LEU A 4 -7.97 -54.53 12.94
N ALA A 5 -7.60 -55.61 12.25
CA ALA A 5 -6.37 -55.70 11.48
C ALA A 5 -6.43 -54.84 10.20
N THR A 6 -7.60 -54.75 9.56
CA THR A 6 -7.83 -53.89 8.40
C THR A 6 -7.84 -52.40 8.75
N LEU A 7 -8.34 -52.02 9.95
CA LEU A 7 -8.32 -50.62 10.39
C LEU A 7 -6.91 -50.12 10.74
N VAL A 8 -6.03 -51.00 11.22
CA VAL A 8 -4.62 -50.68 11.50
C VAL A 8 -3.80 -50.64 10.19
N ALA A 9 -4.11 -51.49 9.21
CA ALA A 9 -3.49 -51.44 7.89
C ALA A 9 -3.81 -50.14 7.13
N ASP A 10 -5.03 -49.61 7.25
CA ASP A 10 -5.46 -48.34 6.62
C ASP A 10 -4.78 -47.11 7.25
N SER A 11 -4.36 -47.21 8.52
CA SER A 11 -3.60 -46.13 9.20
C SER A 11 -2.13 -46.06 8.77
N ALA A 12 -1.59 -47.13 8.16
CA ALA A 12 -0.22 -47.17 7.65
C ALA A 12 -0.08 -46.52 6.26
N ASP A 13 -1.19 -46.33 5.54
CA ASP A 13 -1.23 -45.73 4.20
C ASP A 13 -1.37 -44.20 4.22
N LEU A 14 -1.43 -43.60 5.42
CA LEU A 14 -1.37 -42.15 5.63
C LEU A 14 0.07 -41.63 5.69
N THR A 15 1.07 -42.52 5.69
CA THR A 15 2.48 -42.16 5.73
C THR A 15 2.97 -41.33 4.54
N PRO A 16 2.52 -41.48 3.27
CA PRO A 16 2.94 -40.59 2.19
C PRO A 16 2.38 -39.17 2.35
N VAL A 17 1.15 -39.06 2.88
CA VAL A 17 0.45 -37.78 3.14
C VAL A 17 1.09 -37.03 4.31
N LEU A 18 1.66 -37.75 5.28
CA LEU A 18 2.40 -37.19 6.42
C LEU A 18 3.90 -36.99 6.14
N GLN A 19 4.48 -37.64 5.12
CA GLN A 19 5.92 -37.62 4.80
C GLN A 19 6.35 -36.61 3.76
N ALA A 20 5.45 -36.00 2.98
CA ALA A 20 5.78 -34.74 2.31
C ALA A 20 5.95 -33.69 3.42
N SER A 21 7.15 -33.63 4.01
CA SER A 21 7.51 -32.64 5.02
C SER A 21 6.94 -31.30 4.58
N GLY A 22 6.26 -30.55 5.47
CA GLY A 22 5.59 -29.32 5.06
C GLY A 22 6.50 -28.43 4.22
N VAL A 23 7.79 -28.40 4.56
CA VAL A 23 8.89 -27.76 3.81
C VAL A 23 9.00 -28.20 2.35
N GLN A 24 8.91 -29.51 2.06
CA GLN A 24 9.00 -30.04 0.69
C GLN A 24 7.84 -29.54 -0.19
N GLN A 25 6.63 -29.38 0.37
CA GLN A 25 5.50 -28.83 -0.39
C GLN A 25 5.76 -27.38 -0.85
N TYR A 26 6.38 -26.57 0.01
CA TYR A 26 6.78 -25.19 -0.33
C TYR A 26 7.95 -25.16 -1.33
N GLN A 27 8.93 -26.05 -1.17
CA GLN A 27 10.05 -26.16 -2.11
C GLN A 27 9.57 -26.57 -3.50
N THR A 28 8.69 -27.57 -3.59
CA THR A 28 8.08 -27.98 -4.85
C THR A 28 7.27 -26.86 -5.48
N PHE A 29 6.47 -26.14 -4.69
CA PHE A 29 5.74 -24.96 -5.19
C PHE A 29 6.68 -23.92 -5.79
N LEU A 30 7.71 -23.50 -5.05
CA LEU A 30 8.68 -22.50 -5.53
C LEU A 30 9.40 -22.97 -6.79
N SER A 31 9.85 -24.23 -6.85
CA SER A 31 10.52 -24.77 -8.04
C SER A 31 9.63 -24.78 -9.28
N ARG A 32 8.31 -24.91 -9.09
CA ARG A 32 7.32 -24.97 -10.17
C ARG A 32 6.82 -23.60 -10.61
N TYR A 33 6.61 -22.68 -9.66
CA TYR A 33 5.90 -21.41 -9.88
C TYR A 33 6.77 -20.17 -9.73
N ALA A 34 8.08 -20.28 -9.47
CA ALA A 34 8.95 -19.11 -9.29
C ALA A 34 8.91 -18.13 -10.47
N GLY A 35 8.90 -18.63 -11.71
CA GLY A 35 8.83 -17.78 -12.91
C GLY A 35 7.52 -17.00 -13.00
N GLU A 36 6.39 -17.68 -12.84
CA GLU A 36 5.06 -17.07 -12.84
C GLU A 36 4.89 -16.09 -11.68
N LEU A 37 5.41 -16.42 -10.50
CA LEU A 37 5.37 -15.54 -9.33
C LEU A 37 6.08 -14.21 -9.58
N LEU A 38 7.23 -14.21 -10.28
CA LEU A 38 7.92 -12.98 -10.65
C LEU A 38 7.11 -12.12 -11.63
N VAL A 39 6.42 -12.75 -12.59
CA VAL A 39 5.52 -12.05 -13.50
C VAL A 39 4.37 -11.40 -12.73
N LEU A 40 3.75 -12.13 -11.81
CA LEU A 40 2.68 -11.59 -10.96
C LEU A 40 3.15 -10.48 -10.03
N VAL A 41 4.39 -10.55 -9.51
CA VAL A 41 4.99 -9.42 -8.77
C VAL A 41 5.10 -8.19 -9.67
N ALA A 42 5.60 -8.35 -10.90
CA ALA A 42 5.77 -7.25 -11.84
C ALA A 42 4.43 -6.62 -12.23
N GLU A 43 3.42 -7.43 -12.53
CA GLU A 43 2.06 -6.99 -12.83
C GLU A 43 1.43 -6.26 -11.63
N HIS A 44 1.61 -6.79 -10.42
CA HIS A 44 1.14 -6.14 -9.19
C HIS A 44 1.75 -4.75 -9.01
N ILE A 45 3.08 -4.64 -9.24
CA ILE A 45 3.80 -3.37 -9.20
C ILE A 45 3.31 -2.41 -10.28
N ASP A 46 3.03 -2.89 -11.49
CA ASP A 46 2.56 -2.06 -12.61
C ASP A 46 1.21 -1.41 -12.30
N ILE A 47 0.24 -2.19 -11.80
CA ILE A 47 -1.08 -1.69 -11.37
C ILE A 47 -0.93 -0.59 -10.32
N ILE A 48 -0.04 -0.79 -9.34
CA ILE A 48 0.26 0.20 -8.30
C ILE A 48 0.89 1.45 -8.91
N ALA A 49 1.88 1.27 -9.79
CA ALA A 49 2.61 2.38 -10.40
C ALA A 49 1.70 3.26 -11.25
N VAL A 50 0.86 2.66 -12.11
CA VAL A 50 -0.13 3.36 -12.93
C VAL A 50 -1.13 4.10 -12.03
N SER A 51 -1.63 3.45 -10.99
CA SER A 51 -2.58 4.06 -10.05
C SER A 51 -1.97 5.26 -9.32
N MET A 52 -0.71 5.17 -8.86
CA MET A 52 -0.02 6.26 -8.19
C MET A 52 0.33 7.40 -9.15
N LEU A 53 0.69 7.09 -10.40
CA LEU A 53 0.96 8.10 -11.42
C LEU A 53 -0.26 9.01 -11.64
N LEU A 54 -1.47 8.45 -11.55
CA LEU A 54 -2.73 9.19 -11.63
C LEU A 54 -3.10 9.86 -10.29
N ALA A 55 -2.91 9.16 -9.17
CA ALA A 55 -3.34 9.62 -7.86
C ALA A 55 -2.52 10.81 -7.33
N ILE A 56 -1.20 10.82 -7.55
CA ILE A 56 -0.28 11.82 -6.99
C ILE A 56 -0.60 13.24 -7.48
N PRO A 57 -0.71 13.52 -8.80
CA PRO A 57 -1.03 14.86 -9.27
C PRO A 57 -2.37 15.35 -8.74
N ILE A 58 -3.39 14.47 -8.69
CA ILE A 58 -4.73 14.81 -8.19
C ILE A 58 -4.66 15.14 -6.70
N GLY A 59 -4.09 14.24 -5.89
CA GLY A 59 -4.06 14.36 -4.45
C GLY A 59 -3.21 15.53 -3.96
N ILE A 60 -2.03 15.74 -4.54
CA ILE A 60 -1.17 16.89 -4.19
C ILE A 60 -1.83 18.19 -4.63
N THR A 61 -2.39 18.27 -5.84
CA THR A 61 -3.05 19.49 -6.32
C THR A 61 -4.24 19.85 -5.46
N LEU A 62 -5.12 18.88 -5.16
CA LEU A 62 -6.25 19.10 -4.26
C LEU A 62 -5.79 19.52 -2.87
N GLY A 63 -4.79 18.83 -2.30
CA GLY A 63 -4.20 19.16 -1.00
C GLY A 63 -3.65 20.58 -0.91
N VAL A 64 -3.00 21.06 -1.97
CA VAL A 64 -2.53 22.45 -2.08
C VAL A 64 -3.69 23.42 -2.25
N LEU A 65 -4.69 23.12 -3.08
CA LEU A 65 -5.81 24.04 -3.33
C LEU A 65 -6.67 24.26 -2.09
N ILE A 66 -6.84 23.23 -1.25
CA ILE A 66 -7.64 23.37 -0.02
C ILE A 66 -6.94 24.14 1.10
N THR A 67 -5.64 24.42 1.02
CA THR A 67 -4.96 25.28 2.01
C THR A 67 -5.44 26.73 1.96
N PHE A 68 -6.09 27.13 0.87
CA PHE A 68 -6.62 28.49 0.71
C PHE A 68 -8.04 28.67 1.26
N ASN A 69 -8.72 27.58 1.65
CA ASN A 69 -10.11 27.64 2.12
C ASN A 69 -10.41 26.49 3.11
N GLU A 70 -10.59 26.82 4.39
CA GLU A 70 -10.84 25.86 5.47
C GLU A 70 -12.15 25.08 5.30
N THR A 71 -13.20 25.72 4.77
CA THR A 71 -14.47 25.05 4.46
C THR A 71 -14.28 24.02 3.35
N ALA A 72 -13.55 24.38 2.29
CA ALA A 72 -13.21 23.45 1.22
C ALA A 72 -12.36 22.28 1.74
N ALA A 73 -11.39 22.55 2.63
CA ALA A 73 -10.60 21.50 3.26
C ALA A 73 -11.47 20.51 4.04
N THR A 74 -12.40 21.02 4.86
CA THR A 74 -13.33 20.18 5.62
C THR A 74 -14.15 19.27 4.71
N VAL A 75 -14.74 19.83 3.64
CA VAL A 75 -15.58 19.08 2.70
C VAL A 75 -14.76 18.05 1.92
N VAL A 76 -13.62 18.43 1.36
CA VAL A 76 -12.79 17.52 0.54
C VAL A 76 -12.23 16.38 1.38
N LEU A 77 -11.74 16.66 2.59
CA LEU A 77 -11.24 15.62 3.50
C LEU A 77 -12.35 14.69 3.97
N TRP A 78 -13.55 15.23 4.22
CA TRP A 78 -14.72 14.41 4.56
C TRP A 78 -15.12 13.50 3.40
N LEU A 79 -15.22 14.02 2.18
CA LEU A 79 -15.53 13.23 0.98
C LEU A 79 -14.51 12.12 0.73
N ALA A 80 -13.21 12.44 0.84
CA ALA A 80 -12.14 11.45 0.71
C ALA A 80 -12.23 10.38 1.81
N GLY A 81 -12.58 10.78 3.03
CA GLY A 81 -12.85 9.88 4.15
C GLY A 81 -14.01 8.93 3.86
N VAL A 82 -15.14 9.45 3.41
CA VAL A 82 -16.33 8.67 3.04
C VAL A 82 -16.00 7.68 1.92
N ALA A 83 -15.30 8.11 0.87
CA ALA A 83 -14.92 7.24 -0.24
C ALA A 83 -14.08 6.03 0.24
N MET A 84 -13.22 6.22 1.24
CA MET A 84 -12.42 5.14 1.82
C MET A 84 -13.23 4.12 2.65
N THR A 85 -14.44 4.47 3.08
CA THR A 85 -15.30 3.54 3.81
C THR A 85 -16.05 2.55 2.92
N VAL A 86 -16.11 2.81 1.61
CA VAL A 86 -16.74 1.90 0.65
C VAL A 86 -15.89 0.63 0.54
N PRO A 87 -16.44 -0.58 0.76
CA PRO A 87 -15.69 -1.82 0.58
C PRO A 87 -15.15 -1.97 -0.84
N SER A 88 -13.90 -2.41 -0.99
CA SER A 88 -13.22 -2.50 -2.30
C SER A 88 -13.98 -3.34 -3.33
N ILE A 89 -14.45 -4.52 -2.94
CA ILE A 89 -15.23 -5.41 -3.81
C ILE A 89 -16.53 -4.71 -4.29
N ALA A 90 -17.19 -3.95 -3.41
CA ALA A 90 -18.40 -3.22 -3.77
C ALA A 90 -18.09 -2.06 -4.73
N LEU A 91 -17.00 -1.32 -4.48
CA LEU A 91 -16.55 -0.24 -5.36
C LEU A 91 -16.18 -0.77 -6.75
N PHE A 92 -15.49 -1.91 -6.85
CA PHE A 92 -15.22 -2.58 -8.13
C PHE A 92 -16.53 -2.90 -8.86
N GLY A 93 -17.49 -3.51 -8.16
CA GLY A 93 -18.81 -3.83 -8.70
C GLY A 93 -19.56 -2.61 -9.26
N LEU A 94 -19.46 -1.46 -8.59
CA LEU A 94 -20.06 -0.20 -9.06
C LEU A 94 -19.39 0.37 -10.31
N LEU A 95 -18.10 0.10 -10.51
CA LEU A 95 -17.31 0.63 -11.62
C LEU A 95 -17.39 -0.27 -12.88
N ILE A 96 -17.68 -1.56 -12.72
CA ILE A 96 -17.76 -2.51 -13.84
C ILE A 96 -18.74 -2.08 -14.96
N PRO A 97 -19.96 -1.57 -14.69
CA PRO A 97 -20.86 -1.12 -15.75
C PRO A 97 -20.30 0.01 -16.62
N VAL A 98 -19.36 0.80 -16.08
CA VAL A 98 -18.76 1.96 -16.75
C VAL A 98 -17.43 1.60 -17.43
N PHE A 99 -16.60 0.80 -16.76
CA PHE A 99 -15.22 0.52 -17.16
C PHE A 99 -14.98 -0.91 -17.65
N GLY A 100 -15.96 -1.79 -17.52
CA GLY A 100 -15.81 -3.23 -17.79
C GLY A 100 -15.11 -3.98 -16.65
N ILE A 101 -14.80 -5.25 -16.91
CA ILE A 101 -14.07 -6.15 -16.02
C ILE A 101 -12.56 -6.02 -16.32
N GLY A 102 -11.71 -6.15 -15.31
CA GLY A 102 -10.25 -6.13 -15.45
C GLY A 102 -9.59 -5.04 -14.60
N GLU A 103 -8.43 -4.57 -15.07
CA GLU A 103 -7.62 -3.53 -14.41
C GLU A 103 -8.29 -2.16 -14.26
N PRO A 104 -9.04 -1.62 -15.25
CA PRO A 104 -9.56 -0.25 -15.18
C PRO A 104 -10.38 0.09 -13.91
N PRO A 105 -11.40 -0.70 -13.49
CA PRO A 105 -12.14 -0.40 -12.26
C PRO A 105 -11.26 -0.50 -10.99
N VAL A 106 -10.23 -1.35 -11.01
CA VAL A 106 -9.27 -1.47 -9.90
C VAL A 106 -8.42 -0.22 -9.83
N ILE A 107 -7.81 0.22 -10.94
CA ILE A 107 -7.00 1.45 -10.99
C ILE A 107 -7.78 2.65 -10.48
N VAL A 108 -9.02 2.85 -10.95
CA VAL A 108 -9.88 3.96 -10.51
C VAL A 108 -10.12 3.90 -8.98
N SER A 109 -10.35 2.70 -8.45
CA SER A 109 -10.55 2.50 -7.00
C SER A 109 -9.28 2.78 -6.20
N LEU A 110 -8.11 2.34 -6.69
CA LEU A 110 -6.82 2.60 -6.04
C LEU A 110 -6.52 4.11 -6.04
N VAL A 111 -6.85 4.82 -7.12
CA VAL A 111 -6.78 6.29 -7.17
C VAL A 111 -7.65 6.90 -6.08
N VAL A 112 -8.92 6.48 -5.97
CA VAL A 112 -9.86 6.97 -4.95
C VAL A 112 -9.34 6.74 -3.52
N TYR A 113 -8.90 5.53 -3.20
CA TYR A 113 -8.39 5.20 -1.86
C TYR A 113 -7.09 5.92 -1.51
N SER A 114 -6.28 6.25 -2.50
CA SER A 114 -5.05 7.04 -2.31
C SER A 114 -5.34 8.51 -2.00
N GLN A 115 -6.54 9.03 -2.32
CA GLN A 115 -6.81 10.47 -2.19
C GLN A 115 -6.76 10.95 -0.74
N LEU A 116 -7.35 10.21 0.21
CA LEU A 116 -7.36 10.66 1.60
C LEU A 116 -5.95 10.87 2.16
N PRO A 117 -5.03 9.87 2.14
CA PRO A 117 -3.68 10.08 2.67
C PRO A 117 -2.91 11.14 1.89
N LEU A 118 -3.02 11.22 0.56
CA LEU A 118 -2.32 12.23 -0.25
C LEU A 118 -2.80 13.65 0.05
N VAL A 119 -4.11 13.89 -0.02
CA VAL A 119 -4.72 15.21 0.21
C VAL A 119 -4.50 15.64 1.66
N ARG A 120 -4.77 14.74 2.63
CA ARG A 120 -4.66 15.05 4.05
C ARG A 120 -3.23 15.42 4.46
N ASN A 121 -2.24 14.64 4.04
CA ASN A 121 -0.85 14.91 4.42
C ASN A 121 -0.29 16.13 3.67
N THR A 122 -0.74 16.40 2.45
CA THR A 122 -0.38 17.64 1.76
C THR A 122 -0.95 18.86 2.49
N TYR A 123 -2.23 18.83 2.85
CA TYR A 123 -2.88 19.92 3.59
C TYR A 123 -2.26 20.13 4.98
N VAL A 124 -2.10 19.06 5.76
CA VAL A 124 -1.50 19.12 7.10
C VAL A 124 -0.04 19.54 7.03
N GLY A 125 0.73 19.05 6.05
CA GLY A 125 2.12 19.43 5.87
C GLY A 125 2.28 20.92 5.57
N LEU A 126 1.44 21.48 4.71
CA LEU A 126 1.50 22.89 4.35
C LEU A 126 1.03 23.81 5.49
N ASN A 127 -0.07 23.46 6.16
CA ASN A 127 -0.60 24.23 7.30
C ASN A 127 0.18 24.02 8.60
N GLY A 128 0.99 22.98 8.70
CA GLY A 128 1.84 22.69 9.86
C GLY A 128 3.17 23.47 9.87
N VAL A 129 3.44 24.26 8.83
CA VAL A 129 4.62 25.12 8.74
C VAL A 129 4.53 26.26 9.75
N ASP A 130 5.60 26.49 10.51
CA ASP A 130 5.66 27.53 11.54
C ASP A 130 5.25 28.91 11.01
N ASP A 131 4.25 29.50 11.65
CA ASP A 131 3.76 30.83 11.36
C ASP A 131 4.87 31.88 11.42
N ALA A 132 5.84 31.77 12.33
CA ALA A 132 6.97 32.70 12.42
C ALA A 132 7.75 32.76 11.10
N VAL A 133 7.97 31.61 10.46
CA VAL A 133 8.68 31.52 9.18
C VAL A 133 7.83 32.09 8.04
N THR A 134 6.52 31.82 8.03
CA THR A 134 5.64 32.36 6.99
C THR A 134 5.43 33.87 7.14
N GLN A 135 5.35 34.40 8.36
CA GLN A 135 5.27 35.84 8.65
C GLN A 135 6.57 36.56 8.32
N ALA A 136 7.74 35.95 8.58
CA ALA A 136 9.02 36.50 8.14
C ALA A 136 9.06 36.66 6.61
N GLY A 137 8.60 35.65 5.86
CA GLY A 137 8.44 35.75 4.41
C GLY A 137 7.50 36.89 3.99
N ARG A 138 6.39 37.10 4.71
CA ARG A 138 5.52 38.28 4.50
C ARG A 138 6.26 39.60 4.72
N GLY A 139 7.04 39.70 5.80
CA GLY A 139 7.84 40.88 6.12
C GLY A 139 8.91 41.20 5.07
N LEU A 140 9.38 40.19 4.33
CA LEU A 140 10.30 40.33 3.19
C LEU A 140 9.59 40.64 1.86
N GLY A 141 8.26 40.86 1.88
CA GLY A 141 7.48 41.21 0.69
C GLY A 141 7.03 40.02 -0.16
N MET A 142 7.20 38.78 0.29
CA MET A 142 6.79 37.61 -0.47
C MET A 142 5.26 37.51 -0.59
N THR A 143 4.78 37.32 -1.81
CA THR A 143 3.40 36.96 -2.12
C THR A 143 3.03 35.60 -1.55
N GLN A 144 1.73 35.29 -1.47
CA GLN A 144 1.27 34.01 -0.94
C GLN A 144 1.77 32.81 -1.76
N VAL A 145 1.88 32.95 -3.09
CA VAL A 145 2.38 31.90 -3.98
C VAL A 145 3.89 31.70 -3.82
N GLU A 146 4.65 32.78 -3.63
CA GLU A 146 6.09 32.71 -3.35
C GLU A 146 6.34 32.02 -2.02
N ARG A 147 5.63 32.41 -0.95
CA ARG A 147 5.70 31.74 0.35
C ARG A 147 5.30 30.26 0.23
N LEU A 148 4.28 29.93 -0.54
CA LEU A 148 3.87 28.55 -0.75
C LEU A 148 5.00 27.74 -1.41
N ARG A 149 5.54 28.20 -2.54
CA ARG A 149 6.51 27.44 -3.33
C ARG A 149 7.91 27.40 -2.71
N GLN A 150 8.35 28.48 -2.07
CA GLN A 150 9.72 28.64 -1.61
C GLN A 150 9.90 28.29 -0.13
N ILE A 151 8.83 28.37 0.68
CA ILE A 151 8.88 28.13 2.13
C ILE A 151 8.06 26.91 2.50
N GLN A 152 6.75 26.95 2.25
CA GLN A 152 5.83 25.93 2.77
C GLN A 152 6.01 24.58 2.10
N VAL A 153 6.06 24.51 0.76
CA VAL A 153 6.22 23.24 0.02
C VAL A 153 7.51 22.53 0.42
N PRO A 154 8.71 23.16 0.40
CA PRO A 154 9.94 22.50 0.83
C PRO A 154 9.89 21.96 2.26
N MET A 155 9.30 22.71 3.19
CA MET A 155 9.17 22.27 4.60
C MET A 155 8.10 21.19 4.79
N ALA A 156 7.04 21.20 3.97
CA ALA A 156 5.97 20.20 4.00
C ALA A 156 6.36 18.86 3.33
N LEU A 157 7.44 18.82 2.54
CA LEU A 157 7.85 17.64 1.77
C LEU A 157 7.92 16.34 2.62
N PRO A 158 8.53 16.31 3.82
CA PRO A 158 8.53 15.12 4.65
C PRO A 158 7.13 14.58 4.93
N VAL A 159 6.18 15.45 5.27
CA VAL A 159 4.79 15.07 5.57
C VAL A 159 4.09 14.59 4.30
N ILE A 160 4.29 15.27 3.16
CA ILE A 160 3.76 14.83 1.86
C ILE A 160 4.27 13.42 1.52
N MET A 161 5.55 13.14 1.77
CA MET A 161 6.15 11.81 1.57
C MET A 161 5.57 10.75 2.51
N THR A 162 5.25 11.09 3.76
CA THR A 162 4.49 10.22 4.65
C THR A 162 3.09 9.91 4.08
N GLY A 163 2.43 10.89 3.47
CA GLY A 163 1.16 10.69 2.76
C GLY A 163 1.30 9.72 1.59
N LEU A 164 2.35 9.90 0.78
CA LEU A 164 2.65 9.04 -0.35
C LEU A 164 2.91 7.59 0.09
N ARG A 165 3.72 7.41 1.14
CA ARG A 165 4.00 6.10 1.76
C ARG A 165 2.71 5.41 2.20
N ASN A 166 1.86 6.10 2.96
CA ASN A 166 0.60 5.55 3.44
C ASN A 166 -0.32 5.16 2.29
N ALA A 167 -0.42 5.99 1.25
CA ALA A 167 -1.21 5.70 0.06
C ALA A 167 -0.76 4.38 -0.60
N VAL A 168 0.55 4.25 -0.86
CA VAL A 168 1.14 3.06 -1.48
C VAL A 168 0.87 1.79 -0.66
N VAL A 169 1.10 1.83 0.65
CA VAL A 169 0.88 0.68 1.54
C VAL A 169 -0.58 0.21 1.50
N ILE A 170 -1.53 1.16 1.51
CA ILE A 170 -2.96 0.85 1.40
C ILE A 170 -3.27 0.18 0.06
N ILE A 171 -2.84 0.77 -1.05
CA ILE A 171 -3.23 0.27 -2.37
C ILE A 171 -2.52 -1.04 -2.75
N ILE A 172 -1.34 -1.34 -2.22
CA ILE A 172 -0.70 -2.67 -2.41
C ILE A 172 -1.64 -3.77 -1.90
N GLY A 173 -2.25 -3.57 -0.73
CA GLY A 173 -3.20 -4.51 -0.14
C GLY A 173 -4.50 -4.58 -0.93
N VAL A 174 -5.06 -3.42 -1.31
CA VAL A 174 -6.33 -3.39 -2.07
C VAL A 174 -6.17 -3.97 -3.48
N ALA A 175 -5.04 -3.75 -4.14
CA ALA A 175 -4.74 -4.29 -5.47
C ALA A 175 -4.81 -5.82 -5.50
N ALA A 176 -4.41 -6.49 -4.41
CA ALA A 176 -4.49 -7.96 -4.32
C ALA A 176 -5.94 -8.46 -4.38
N ILE A 177 -6.90 -7.66 -3.91
CA ILE A 177 -8.33 -7.97 -4.02
C ILE A 177 -8.80 -7.76 -5.47
N GLY A 178 -8.16 -6.87 -6.23
CA GLY A 178 -8.47 -6.56 -7.63
C GLY A 178 -8.36 -7.76 -8.58
N ALA A 179 -7.52 -8.74 -8.27
CA ALA A 179 -7.46 -10.02 -8.98
C ALA A 179 -8.82 -10.75 -9.03
N PHE A 180 -9.68 -10.54 -8.04
CA PHE A 180 -11.04 -11.11 -8.03
C PHE A 180 -11.89 -10.64 -9.22
N VAL A 181 -11.65 -9.42 -9.69
CA VAL A 181 -12.33 -8.83 -10.85
C VAL A 181 -11.44 -8.83 -12.10
N GLY A 182 -10.39 -9.64 -12.11
CA GLY A 182 -9.54 -9.88 -13.28
C GLY A 182 -8.48 -8.81 -13.54
N ALA A 183 -8.06 -8.06 -12.52
CA ALA A 183 -6.97 -7.10 -12.67
C ALA A 183 -5.57 -7.74 -12.62
N GLY A 184 -5.45 -9.03 -12.28
CA GLY A 184 -4.17 -9.73 -12.26
C GLY A 184 -3.32 -9.49 -11.01
N GLY A 185 -2.02 -9.77 -11.13
CA GLY A 185 -1.02 -9.57 -10.09
C GLY A 185 -1.01 -10.67 -9.01
N LEU A 186 -0.39 -10.39 -7.86
CA LEU A 186 -0.20 -11.37 -6.78
C LEU A 186 -1.53 -11.91 -6.22
N GLY A 187 -2.64 -11.19 -6.41
CA GLY A 187 -3.96 -11.66 -6.02
C GLY A 187 -4.41 -12.92 -6.77
N ASP A 188 -3.93 -13.15 -8.00
CA ASP A 188 -4.35 -14.29 -8.82
C ASP A 188 -3.99 -15.61 -8.15
N PHE A 189 -2.74 -15.73 -7.69
CA PHE A 189 -2.29 -16.92 -6.95
C PHE A 189 -2.95 -17.05 -5.57
N ILE A 190 -3.28 -15.94 -4.90
CA ILE A 190 -4.02 -16.01 -3.63
C ILE A 190 -5.41 -16.61 -3.87
N PHE A 191 -6.16 -16.08 -4.84
CA PHE A 191 -7.51 -16.57 -5.13
C PHE A 191 -7.51 -17.95 -5.79
N GLN A 192 -6.55 -18.26 -6.65
CA GLN A 192 -6.37 -19.59 -7.20
C GLN A 192 -6.08 -20.60 -6.09
N GLY A 193 -5.15 -20.29 -5.18
CA GLY A 193 -4.82 -21.14 -4.06
C GLY A 193 -6.03 -21.42 -3.16
N ILE A 194 -6.90 -20.42 -2.94
CA ILE A 194 -8.16 -20.59 -2.21
C ILE A 194 -9.09 -21.56 -2.94
N ARG A 195 -9.29 -21.37 -4.26
CA ARG A 195 -10.18 -22.23 -5.07
C ARG A 195 -9.69 -23.68 -5.12
N GLU A 196 -8.39 -23.88 -5.25
CA GLU A 196 -7.75 -25.19 -5.36
C GLU A 196 -7.43 -25.83 -4.00
N ARG A 197 -7.66 -25.12 -2.89
CA ARG A 197 -7.22 -25.50 -1.53
C ARG A 197 -5.71 -25.76 -1.45
N ASN A 198 -4.93 -25.05 -2.28
CA ASN A 198 -3.48 -25.14 -2.32
C ASN A 198 -2.87 -24.17 -1.30
N VAL A 199 -2.64 -24.68 -0.08
CA VAL A 199 -2.09 -23.88 1.03
C VAL A 199 -0.71 -23.29 0.71
N PRO A 200 0.26 -24.03 0.13
CA PRO A 200 1.54 -23.46 -0.29
C PRO A 200 1.40 -22.23 -1.19
N MET A 201 0.50 -22.28 -2.18
CA MET A 201 0.26 -21.16 -3.10
C MET A 201 -0.27 -19.92 -2.37
N ILE A 202 -1.21 -20.08 -1.43
CA ILE A 202 -1.75 -18.97 -0.64
C ILE A 202 -0.64 -18.36 0.23
N VAL A 203 0.07 -19.19 0.99
CA VAL A 203 1.04 -18.74 1.99
C VAL A 203 2.25 -18.08 1.33
N VAL A 204 2.86 -18.72 0.33
CA VAL A 204 4.04 -18.17 -0.35
C VAL A 204 3.72 -16.83 -1.01
N THR A 205 2.60 -16.77 -1.73
CA THR A 205 2.18 -15.53 -2.41
C THR A 205 1.86 -14.42 -1.42
N THR A 206 1.20 -14.73 -0.30
CA THR A 206 0.93 -13.76 0.76
C THR A 206 2.22 -13.26 1.41
N VAL A 207 3.20 -14.15 1.66
CA VAL A 207 4.52 -13.75 2.17
C VAL A 207 5.23 -12.82 1.18
N VAL A 208 5.20 -13.14 -0.12
CA VAL A 208 5.78 -12.27 -1.15
C VAL A 208 5.08 -10.91 -1.21
N LEU A 209 3.75 -10.87 -1.12
CA LEU A 209 2.98 -9.63 -1.05
C LEU A 209 3.36 -8.79 0.18
N VAL A 210 3.49 -9.40 1.36
CA VAL A 210 3.92 -8.72 2.59
C VAL A 210 5.34 -8.19 2.45
N LEU A 211 6.27 -8.99 1.91
CA LEU A 211 7.65 -8.57 1.67
C LEU A 211 7.70 -7.39 0.68
N LEU A 212 6.87 -7.41 -0.35
CA LEU A 212 6.71 -6.30 -1.29
C LEU A 212 6.22 -5.04 -0.56
N THR A 213 5.15 -5.14 0.23
CA THR A 213 4.63 -4.02 1.02
C THR A 213 5.70 -3.44 1.95
N LEU A 214 6.42 -4.29 2.69
CA LEU A 214 7.48 -3.86 3.59
C LEU A 214 8.65 -3.22 2.84
N ALA A 215 9.01 -3.75 1.67
CA ALA A 215 10.05 -3.17 0.83
C ALA A 215 9.68 -1.76 0.38
N PHE A 216 8.46 -1.56 -0.16
CA PHE A 216 7.98 -0.24 -0.54
C PHE A 216 7.87 0.71 0.66
N ASP A 217 7.30 0.24 1.78
CA ASP A 217 7.19 1.03 3.01
C ASP A 217 8.55 1.53 3.50
N TYR A 218 9.56 0.66 3.49
CA TYR A 218 10.92 0.98 3.88
C TYR A 218 11.62 1.94 2.91
N LEU A 219 11.45 1.73 1.60
CA LEU A 219 12.00 2.62 0.56
C LEU A 219 11.45 4.05 0.70
N PHE A 220 10.13 4.17 0.90
CA PHE A 220 9.51 5.48 1.14
C PHE A 220 9.95 6.09 2.47
N ALA A 221 10.11 5.29 3.53
CA ALA A 221 10.63 5.78 4.81
C ALA A 221 12.04 6.38 4.70
N ILE A 222 12.93 5.74 3.92
CA ILE A 222 14.28 6.29 3.67
C ILE A 222 14.18 7.62 2.91
N SER A 223 13.35 7.67 1.86
CA SER A 223 13.19 8.90 1.08
C SER A 223 12.66 10.05 1.95
N GLU A 224 11.72 9.77 2.85
CA GLU A 224 11.21 10.73 3.84
C GLU A 224 12.32 11.26 4.75
N GLN A 225 13.15 10.36 5.32
CA GLN A 225 14.25 10.74 6.20
C GLN A 225 15.28 11.63 5.50
N LEU A 226 15.55 11.39 4.22
CA LEU A 226 16.45 12.22 3.43
C LEU A 226 15.92 13.66 3.29
N PHE A 227 14.61 13.83 3.10
CA PHE A 227 13.99 15.16 3.04
C PHE A 227 13.97 15.87 4.40
N ARG A 228 13.73 15.14 5.50
CA ARG A 228 13.80 15.71 6.87
C ARG A 228 15.19 16.25 7.18
N LEU A 229 16.22 15.48 6.84
CA LEU A 229 17.62 15.87 7.00
C LEU A 229 17.96 17.15 6.22
N ARG A 230 17.45 17.28 4.99
CA ARG A 230 17.65 18.49 4.19
C ARG A 230 17.03 19.74 4.84
N ASN A 231 15.93 19.57 5.56
CA ASN A 231 15.21 20.67 6.20
C ASN A 231 15.78 21.04 7.58
N GLY A 232 16.85 20.38 8.04
CA GLY A 232 17.45 20.64 9.35
C GLY A 232 16.57 20.20 10.53
N GLU A 233 15.53 19.42 10.27
CA GLU A 233 14.71 18.82 11.31
C GLU A 233 15.54 17.80 12.09
N GLN A 234 15.42 17.80 13.42
CA GLN A 234 16.01 16.74 14.23
C GLN A 234 15.37 15.41 13.82
N ILE A 235 16.20 14.44 13.41
CA ILE A 235 15.74 13.06 13.22
C ILE A 235 15.20 12.60 14.56
N ASP A 236 13.90 12.34 14.64
CA ASP A 236 13.34 11.63 15.79
C ASP A 236 13.96 10.23 15.80
N GLN A 237 14.94 10.01 16.67
CA GLN A 237 15.66 8.74 16.82
C GLN A 237 14.75 7.70 17.50
N ALA A 238 13.62 7.32 16.90
CA ALA A 238 12.90 6.11 17.28
C ALA A 238 11.83 5.68 16.26
N ARG A 239 12.03 4.49 15.67
CA ARG A 239 11.07 3.37 15.79
C ARG A 239 11.61 1.98 15.35
N PRO A 240 12.48 1.81 14.34
CA PRO A 240 12.98 0.46 14.03
C PRO A 240 14.16 0.02 14.92
N THR A 241 15.05 0.93 15.33
CA THR A 241 16.25 0.58 16.12
C THR A 241 15.95 0.15 17.55
N ARG A 242 15.00 0.81 18.24
CA ARG A 242 14.60 0.40 19.61
C ARG A 242 13.86 -0.95 19.65
N ALA A 243 13.10 -1.28 18.61
CA ALA A 243 12.40 -2.56 18.52
C ALA A 243 13.39 -3.71 18.32
N LEU A 244 14.38 -3.53 17.43
CA LEU A 244 15.47 -4.49 17.24
C LEU A 244 16.33 -4.63 18.50
N TRP A 245 16.62 -3.53 19.19
CA TRP A 245 17.38 -3.61 20.44
C TRP A 245 16.64 -4.36 21.55
N LYS A 246 15.32 -4.13 21.73
CA LYS A 246 14.50 -4.88 22.72
C LYS A 246 14.32 -6.37 22.41
N ILE A 247 14.45 -6.77 21.16
CA ILE A 247 14.39 -8.18 20.75
C ILE A 247 15.76 -8.85 20.90
N LEU A 248 16.85 -8.07 20.86
CA LEU A 248 18.23 -8.54 20.93
C LEU A 248 18.90 -8.34 22.29
N SER A 249 18.24 -7.66 23.25
CA SER A 249 18.66 -7.48 24.65
C SER A 249 17.79 -8.29 25.60
#